data_AF-F7SB10-F1
#
_entry.id   AF-F7SB10-F1
#
_cell.length_a   1.000
_cell.length_b   1.000
_cell.length_c   1.000
_cell.angle_alpha   90.00
_cell.angle_beta   90.00
_cell.angle_gamma   90.00
#
_symmetry.space_group_name_H-M   'P 1'
#
loop_
_entity.id
_entity.type
_entity.pdbx_description
1 polymer ?
#
loop_
_entity_poly.entity_id
_entity_poly.type
_entity_poly.pdbx_seq_one_letter_code
_entity_poly.pdbx_strand_id
1 'polypeptide(L)'
;MQAPASTAPNSQKSRYLFLAPAVIFINAALLCGISLRLGADLNWDLLNYHFLNGYLWLHGKIFSDSICTVQSYLDPLLNSFYYILIDHFSPLAVNLIIASLQSLSLSAVWLLCFRMTEHGFGMFQRIMLSSIATLAALISPVFWSEIGGTMGDTLLDTPIIIALWCILEGLRDRRLLFFGIAGALVGFACGLKFTNMVYALAVAGALILTGIFESPSKIRGILLNAFVFSAYSAVAFLATYGYFGWQMWSHFRNPIFPYFNNIF
;
A
#
# COMPACT_ATOMS: atom_id res chain seq x y z
N MET A 1 11.87 49.86 -14.91
CA MET A 1 12.43 48.83 -14.00
C MET A 1 11.67 47.54 -14.23
N GLN A 2 12.31 46.58 -14.92
CA GLN A 2 11.77 45.23 -15.10
C GLN A 2 12.01 44.45 -13.80
N ALA A 3 10.96 43.83 -13.27
CA ALA A 3 11.09 42.88 -12.16
C ALA A 3 11.85 41.63 -12.64
N PRO A 4 12.77 41.06 -11.84
CA PRO A 4 13.50 39.87 -12.25
C PRO A 4 12.57 38.67 -12.29
N ALA A 5 12.57 37.96 -13.42
CA ALA A 5 11.89 36.69 -13.60
C ALA A 5 12.48 35.65 -12.64
N SER A 6 11.63 35.09 -11.77
CA SER A 6 11.99 34.02 -10.84
C SER A 6 12.13 32.67 -11.56
N THR A 7 13.31 32.43 -12.14
CA THR A 7 13.66 31.15 -12.77
C THR A 7 14.14 30.11 -11.76
N ALA A 8 13.27 29.65 -10.85
CA ALA A 8 13.60 28.60 -9.87
C ALA A 8 12.74 27.31 -9.86
N PRO A 9 12.15 26.79 -10.97
CA PRO A 9 11.51 25.47 -10.93
C PRO A 9 12.45 24.26 -11.18
N ASN A 10 13.72 24.46 -11.56
CA ASN A 10 14.60 23.37 -12.01
C ASN A 10 15.44 22.68 -10.91
N SER A 11 15.73 23.36 -9.78
CA SER A 11 16.64 22.82 -8.76
C SER A 11 16.00 21.72 -7.90
N GLN A 12 14.69 21.80 -7.66
CA GLN A 12 13.97 20.84 -6.81
C GLN A 12 13.74 19.51 -7.53
N LYS A 13 13.33 19.54 -8.81
CA LYS A 13 13.19 18.33 -9.64
C LYS A 13 14.50 17.55 -9.76
N SER A 14 15.61 18.27 -9.99
CA SER A 14 16.94 17.66 -10.03
C SER A 14 17.31 16.95 -8.72
N ARG A 15 16.88 17.47 -7.56
CA ARG A 15 17.19 16.88 -6.25
C ARG A 15 16.40 15.60 -5.96
N TYR A 16 15.13 15.56 -6.32
CA TYR A 16 14.33 14.32 -6.24
C TYR A 16 14.94 13.21 -7.10
N LEU A 17 15.49 13.57 -8.27
CA LEU A 17 16.13 12.64 -9.19
C LEU A 17 17.32 11.89 -8.58
N PHE A 18 18.03 12.50 -7.64
CA PHE A 18 19.19 11.87 -6.96
C PHE A 18 18.84 11.27 -5.60
N LEU A 19 17.97 11.91 -4.83
CA LEU A 19 17.65 11.44 -3.47
C LEU A 19 16.72 10.23 -3.46
N ALA A 20 15.73 10.17 -4.35
CA ALA A 20 14.78 9.07 -4.35
C ALA A 20 15.45 7.71 -4.62
N PRO A 21 16.32 7.55 -5.63
CA PRO A 21 17.05 6.30 -5.83
C PRO A 21 17.94 5.96 -4.63
N ALA A 22 18.65 6.93 -4.07
CA ALA A 22 19.54 6.69 -2.94
C ALA A 22 18.79 6.16 -1.72
N VAL A 23 17.65 6.77 -1.39
CA VAL A 23 16.79 6.34 -0.27
C VAL A 23 16.20 4.95 -0.51
N ILE A 24 15.79 4.64 -1.74
CA ILE A 24 15.32 3.30 -2.11
C ILE A 24 16.42 2.25 -1.89
N PHE A 25 17.62 2.48 -2.42
CA PHE A 25 18.73 1.52 -2.26
C PHE A 25 19.18 1.38 -0.80
N ILE A 26 19.24 2.48 -0.04
CA ILE A 26 19.65 2.45 1.37
C ILE A 26 18.63 1.65 2.20
N ASN A 27 17.33 1.92 2.04
CA ASN A 27 16.29 1.21 2.80
C ASN A 27 16.21 -0.27 2.39
N ALA A 28 16.36 -0.58 1.10
CA ALA A 28 16.41 -1.97 0.64
C ALA A 28 17.59 -2.71 1.24
N ALA A 29 18.80 -2.13 1.18
CA ALA A 29 19.99 -2.75 1.78
C ALA A 29 19.85 -2.93 3.30
N LEU A 30 19.27 -1.93 4.00
CA LEU A 30 19.00 -2.01 5.43
C LEU A 30 18.02 -3.14 5.77
N LEU A 31 16.88 -3.20 5.08
CA LEU A 31 15.83 -4.17 5.41
C LEU A 31 16.22 -5.59 5.02
N CYS A 32 16.90 -5.78 3.88
CA CYS A 32 17.53 -7.05 3.53
C CYS A 32 18.58 -7.46 4.58
N GLY A 33 19.44 -6.53 5.03
CA GLY A 33 20.43 -6.81 6.07
C GLY A 33 19.81 -7.26 7.41
N ILE A 34 18.68 -6.66 7.79
CA ILE A 34 17.90 -7.09 8.97
C ILE A 34 17.28 -8.47 8.72
N SER A 35 16.63 -8.66 7.57
CA SER A 35 15.97 -9.92 7.20
C SER A 35 16.94 -11.11 7.16
N LEU A 36 18.19 -10.91 6.70
CA LEU A 36 19.25 -11.92 6.75
C LEU A 36 19.52 -12.42 8.18
N ARG A 37 19.42 -11.54 9.19
CA ARG A 37 19.64 -11.89 10.60
C ARG A 37 18.43 -12.54 11.24
N LEU A 38 17.23 -12.12 10.85
CA LEU A 38 15.98 -12.70 11.37
C LEU A 38 15.77 -14.13 10.85
N GLY A 39 16.20 -14.42 9.63
CA GLY A 39 16.01 -15.74 9.01
C GLY A 39 14.56 -15.96 8.58
N ALA A 40 14.28 -17.16 8.07
CA ALA A 40 12.96 -17.53 7.51
C ALA A 40 11.85 -17.33 8.55
N ASP A 41 10.79 -16.64 8.12
CA ASP A 41 9.62 -16.41 8.96
C ASP A 41 8.81 -17.71 9.11
N LEU A 42 8.43 -18.04 10.35
CA LEU A 42 7.59 -19.17 10.72
C LEU A 42 6.40 -18.69 11.54
N ASN A 43 5.72 -17.67 11.03
CA ASN A 43 4.54 -17.13 11.67
C ASN A 43 3.36 -18.12 11.61
N TRP A 44 2.39 -17.91 12.50
CA TRP A 44 1.20 -18.76 12.60
C TRP A 44 0.42 -18.78 11.28
N ASP A 45 0.20 -17.63 10.65
CA ASP A 45 -0.58 -17.50 9.42
C ASP A 45 0.06 -18.28 8.25
N LEU A 46 1.39 -18.27 8.13
CA LEU A 46 2.13 -19.04 7.12
C LEU A 46 1.90 -20.53 7.27
N LEU A 47 1.98 -21.02 8.50
CA LEU A 47 1.82 -22.44 8.83
C LEU A 47 0.37 -22.92 8.70
N ASN A 48 -0.62 -22.00 8.74
CA ASN A 48 -2.03 -22.36 8.73
C ASN A 48 -2.70 -22.11 7.38
N TYR A 49 -2.50 -20.95 6.75
CA TYR A 49 -3.26 -20.59 5.54
C TYR A 49 -2.49 -19.83 4.45
N HIS A 50 -1.42 -19.05 4.72
CA HIS A 50 -0.80 -18.28 3.62
C HIS A 50 -0.22 -19.18 2.53
N PHE A 51 0.54 -20.22 2.91
CA PHE A 51 1.07 -21.16 1.93
C PHE A 51 -0.04 -22.02 1.33
N LEU A 52 -0.91 -22.57 2.20
CA LEU A 52 -1.96 -23.51 1.80
C LEU A 52 -3.01 -22.87 0.88
N ASN A 53 -3.51 -21.67 1.19
CA ASN A 53 -4.50 -21.00 0.35
C ASN A 53 -3.93 -20.68 -1.03
N GLY A 54 -2.66 -20.25 -1.11
CA GLY A 54 -1.99 -20.03 -2.39
C GLY A 54 -1.89 -21.30 -3.22
N TYR A 55 -1.47 -22.41 -2.60
CA TYR A 55 -1.43 -23.72 -3.23
C TYR A 55 -2.82 -24.16 -3.72
N LEU A 56 -3.83 -24.12 -2.84
CA LEU A 56 -5.19 -24.58 -3.13
C LEU A 56 -5.84 -23.75 -4.23
N TRP A 57 -5.62 -22.45 -4.26
CA TRP A 57 -6.13 -21.58 -5.33
C TRP A 57 -5.54 -21.93 -6.68
N LEU A 58 -4.21 -22.01 -6.77
CA LEU A 58 -3.51 -22.29 -8.03
C LEU A 58 -3.77 -23.70 -8.57
N HIS A 59 -4.19 -24.63 -7.71
CA HIS A 59 -4.57 -25.99 -8.08
C HIS A 59 -6.09 -26.21 -8.21
N GLY A 60 -6.91 -25.16 -8.08
CA GLY A 60 -8.37 -25.25 -8.23
C GLY A 60 -9.08 -26.05 -7.11
N LYS A 61 -8.46 -26.14 -5.94
CA LYS A 61 -8.92 -26.91 -4.77
C LYS A 61 -9.40 -26.06 -3.60
N ILE A 62 -9.39 -24.73 -3.75
CA ILE A 62 -9.70 -23.78 -2.66
C ILE A 62 -11.10 -23.95 -2.05
N PHE A 63 -12.06 -24.59 -2.74
CA PHE A 63 -13.40 -24.84 -2.19
C PHE A 63 -13.64 -26.31 -1.85
N SER A 64 -12.88 -27.24 -2.43
CA SER A 64 -13.02 -28.67 -2.17
C SER A 64 -12.23 -29.11 -0.93
N ASP A 65 -11.05 -28.52 -0.75
CA ASP A 65 -10.03 -28.99 0.20
C ASP A 65 -9.66 -27.89 1.21
N SER A 66 -10.44 -26.80 1.30
CA SER A 66 -10.18 -25.72 2.28
C SER A 66 -10.39 -26.23 3.69
N ILE A 67 -9.35 -26.16 4.51
CA ILE A 67 -9.33 -26.79 5.82
C ILE A 67 -9.41 -25.73 6.93
N CYS A 68 -10.60 -25.64 7.54
CA CYS A 68 -10.81 -25.45 8.97
C CYS A 68 -10.24 -24.21 9.70
N THR A 69 -10.11 -23.04 9.06
CA THR A 69 -10.12 -21.75 9.79
C THR A 69 -10.89 -20.67 9.02
N VAL A 70 -11.30 -19.60 9.70
CA VAL A 70 -12.01 -18.47 9.06
C VAL A 70 -11.12 -17.79 8.00
N GLN A 71 -9.80 -17.78 8.24
CA GLN A 71 -8.78 -17.19 7.38
C GLN A 71 -8.67 -17.92 6.03
N SER A 72 -9.05 -19.20 5.96
CA SER A 72 -9.04 -19.99 4.73
C SER A 72 -9.99 -19.47 3.65
N TYR A 73 -10.97 -18.62 4.02
CA TYR A 73 -11.91 -17.98 3.09
C TYR A 73 -11.48 -16.58 2.64
N LEU A 74 -10.36 -16.06 3.12
CA LEU A 74 -9.81 -14.78 2.66
C LEU A 74 -9.24 -14.91 1.24
N ASP A 75 -9.16 -13.78 0.53
CA ASP A 75 -8.65 -13.73 -0.85
C ASP A 75 -7.28 -14.41 -0.97
N PRO A 76 -7.15 -15.46 -1.80
CA PRO A 76 -5.90 -16.20 -1.94
C PRO A 76 -4.91 -15.49 -2.88
N LEU A 77 -5.22 -14.35 -3.49
CA LEU A 77 -4.31 -13.70 -4.44
C LEU A 77 -2.95 -13.35 -3.84
N LEU A 78 -2.94 -12.70 -2.67
CA LEU A 78 -1.68 -12.39 -1.98
C LEU A 78 -0.97 -13.67 -1.51
N ASN A 79 -1.74 -14.66 -1.04
CA ASN A 79 -1.24 -15.97 -0.66
C ASN A 79 -0.62 -16.74 -1.83
N SER A 80 -1.16 -16.57 -3.04
CA SER A 80 -0.65 -17.18 -4.27
C SER A 80 0.70 -16.58 -4.65
N PHE A 81 0.87 -15.27 -4.46
CA PHE A 81 2.17 -14.62 -4.61
C PHE A 81 3.21 -15.22 -3.65
N TYR A 82 2.87 -15.40 -2.37
CA TYR A 82 3.77 -16.04 -1.41
C TYR A 82 4.06 -17.50 -1.74
N TYR A 83 3.05 -18.29 -2.10
CA TYR A 83 3.21 -19.68 -2.49
C TYR A 83 4.19 -19.81 -3.67
N ILE A 84 4.02 -19.02 -4.74
CA ILE A 84 4.91 -19.06 -5.91
C ILE A 84 6.36 -18.78 -5.50
N LEU A 85 6.58 -17.79 -4.63
CA LEU A 85 7.92 -17.48 -4.15
C LEU A 85 8.52 -18.65 -3.36
N ILE A 86 7.77 -19.22 -2.41
CA ILE A 86 8.23 -20.33 -1.56
C ILE A 86 8.48 -21.60 -2.37
N ASP A 87 7.67 -21.85 -3.40
CA ASP A 87 7.77 -23.04 -4.26
C ASP A 87 9.00 -22.99 -5.20
N HIS A 88 9.44 -21.79 -5.60
CA HIS A 88 10.50 -21.61 -6.61
C HIS A 88 11.86 -21.14 -6.06
N PHE A 89 11.89 -20.57 -4.86
CA PHE A 89 13.10 -19.96 -4.30
C PHE A 89 13.47 -20.55 -2.94
N SER A 90 14.74 -20.42 -2.56
CA SER A 90 15.18 -20.79 -1.21
C SER A 90 14.52 -19.88 -0.16
N PRO A 91 14.29 -20.34 1.07
CA PRO A 91 13.67 -19.52 2.12
C PRO A 91 14.38 -18.18 2.33
N LEU A 92 15.72 -18.16 2.23
CA LEU A 92 16.50 -16.92 2.31
C LEU A 92 16.19 -15.97 1.16
N ALA A 93 16.08 -16.47 -0.07
CA ALA A 93 15.76 -15.65 -1.23
C ALA A 93 14.35 -15.07 -1.14
N VAL A 94 13.37 -15.87 -0.69
CA VAL A 94 11.99 -15.40 -0.45
C VAL A 94 11.97 -14.24 0.53
N ASN A 95 12.61 -14.40 1.69
CA ASN A 95 12.73 -13.35 2.69
C ASN A 95 13.36 -12.08 2.14
N LEU A 96 14.44 -12.20 1.38
CA LEU A 96 15.11 -11.06 0.77
C LEU A 96 14.24 -10.33 -0.26
N ILE A 97 13.50 -11.08 -1.10
CA ILE A 97 12.56 -10.51 -2.06
C ILE A 97 11.45 -9.75 -1.33
N ILE A 98 10.83 -10.36 -0.32
CA ILE A 98 9.77 -9.74 0.47
C ILE A 98 10.29 -8.49 1.20
N ALA A 99 11.44 -8.58 1.88
CA ALA A 99 12.05 -7.44 2.56
C ALA A 99 12.43 -6.32 1.57
N SER A 100 12.87 -6.66 0.36
CA SER A 100 13.14 -5.66 -0.67
C SER A 100 11.86 -4.90 -1.06
N LEU A 101 10.74 -5.61 -1.20
CA LEU A 101 9.44 -5.00 -1.50
C LEU A 101 8.89 -4.17 -0.32
N GLN A 102 8.96 -4.68 0.91
CA GLN A 102 8.57 -3.95 2.13
C GLN A 102 9.41 -2.67 2.31
N SER A 103 10.69 -2.67 1.91
CA SER A 103 11.53 -1.48 2.01
C SER A 103 11.02 -0.29 1.20
N LEU A 104 10.21 -0.54 0.16
CA LEU A 104 9.56 0.51 -0.62
C LEU A 104 8.60 1.32 0.22
N SER A 105 7.99 0.74 1.26
CA SER A 105 7.12 1.47 2.17
C SER A 105 7.91 2.48 3.00
N LEU A 106 9.07 2.09 3.53
CA LEU A 106 9.98 2.98 4.25
C LEU A 106 10.47 4.12 3.35
N SER A 107 10.79 3.81 2.09
CA SER A 107 11.16 4.84 1.11
C SER A 107 10.00 5.76 0.76
N ALA A 108 8.78 5.23 0.68
CA ALA A 108 7.58 6.01 0.46
C ALA A 108 7.28 6.94 1.66
N VAL A 109 7.47 6.47 2.90
CA VAL A 109 7.36 7.30 4.12
C VAL A 109 8.36 8.45 4.06
N TRP A 110 9.63 8.15 3.74
CA TRP A 110 10.65 9.17 3.61
C TRP A 110 10.27 10.23 2.57
N LEU A 111 9.86 9.80 1.37
CA LEU A 111 9.49 10.70 0.27
C LEU A 111 8.25 11.52 0.59
N LEU A 112 7.25 10.92 1.25
CA LEU A 112 6.05 11.62 1.70
C LEU A 112 6.39 12.69 2.74
N CYS A 113 7.17 12.36 3.77
CA CYS A 113 7.60 13.32 4.79
C CYS A 113 8.44 14.45 4.17
N PHE A 114 9.37 14.09 3.28
CA PHE A 114 10.22 15.05 2.57
C PHE A 114 9.41 16.00 1.69
N ARG A 115 8.29 15.50 1.14
CA ARG A 115 7.33 16.26 0.35
C ARG A 115 6.46 17.18 1.22
N MET A 116 5.96 16.70 2.36
CA MET A 116 5.11 17.49 3.28
C MET A 116 5.88 18.64 3.93
N THR A 117 7.18 18.47 4.17
CA THR A 117 8.05 19.48 4.79
C THR A 117 8.65 20.47 3.78
N GLU A 118 8.17 20.50 2.53
CA GLU A 118 8.75 21.38 1.50
C GLU A 118 8.59 22.87 1.82
N HIS A 119 7.49 23.23 2.50
CA HIS A 119 7.18 24.59 2.92
C HIS A 119 7.48 24.71 4.41
N GLY A 120 8.48 25.51 4.77
CA GLY A 120 8.79 25.86 6.17
C GLY A 120 10.11 25.30 6.72
N PHE A 121 10.75 24.35 6.05
CA PHE A 121 12.00 23.74 6.52
C PHE A 121 13.14 23.81 5.50
N GLY A 122 14.36 24.04 5.99
CA GLY A 122 15.58 23.95 5.18
C GLY A 122 15.92 22.51 4.78
N MET A 123 16.79 22.35 3.78
CA MET A 123 17.15 21.03 3.23
C MET A 123 17.58 20.02 4.29
N PHE A 124 18.46 20.43 5.21
CA PHE A 124 18.96 19.56 6.28
C PHE A 124 17.84 19.08 7.21
N GLN A 125 16.96 19.99 7.63
CA GLN A 125 15.81 19.67 8.48
C GLN A 125 14.85 18.70 7.79
N ARG A 126 14.59 18.90 6.49
CA ARG A 126 13.73 18.01 5.71
C ARG A 126 14.29 16.59 5.63
N ILE A 127 15.59 16.45 5.34
CA ILE A 127 16.27 15.14 5.35
C ILE A 127 16.16 14.52 6.74
N MET A 128 16.49 15.28 7.79
CA MET A 128 16.49 14.81 9.17
C MET A 128 15.09 14.33 9.60
N LEU A 129 14.05 15.14 9.41
CA LEU A 129 12.67 14.79 9.76
C LEU A 129 12.16 13.57 8.98
N SER A 130 12.49 13.48 7.70
CA SER A 130 12.11 12.34 6.85
C SER A 130 12.80 11.06 7.29
N SER A 131 14.08 11.14 7.65
CA SER A 131 14.83 10.01 8.20
C SER A 131 14.31 9.59 9.59
N ILE A 132 13.96 10.54 10.46
CA ILE A 132 13.33 10.25 11.76
C ILE A 132 11.98 9.55 11.56
N ALA A 133 11.14 10.04 10.65
CA ALA A 133 9.84 9.43 10.34
C ALA A 133 10.01 7.99 9.80
N THR A 134 11.01 7.77 8.96
CA THR A 134 11.33 6.44 8.41
C THR A 134 11.83 5.50 9.50
N LEU A 135 12.71 5.97 10.39
CA LEU A 135 13.17 5.19 11.54
C LEU A 135 12.02 4.86 12.49
N ALA A 136 11.12 5.80 12.76
CA ALA A 136 9.92 5.58 13.57
C ALA A 136 8.99 4.51 12.96
N ALA A 137 8.84 4.51 11.62
CA ALA A 137 8.10 3.47 10.92
C ALA A 137 8.78 2.10 11.04
N LEU A 138 10.10 2.04 10.82
CA LEU A 138 10.89 0.81 10.91
C LEU A 138 10.82 0.16 12.30
N ILE A 139 10.96 0.95 13.37
CA ILE A 139 10.95 0.43 14.75
C ILE A 139 9.53 0.18 15.29
N SER A 140 8.49 0.46 14.51
CA SER A 140 7.12 0.17 14.94
C SER A 140 6.94 -1.34 15.15
N PRO A 141 6.23 -1.78 16.21
CA PRO A 141 6.15 -3.21 16.54
C PRO A 141 5.63 -4.07 15.39
N VAL A 142 4.61 -3.58 14.68
CA VAL A 142 3.99 -4.28 13.53
C VAL A 142 4.99 -4.40 12.40
N PHE A 143 5.63 -3.29 11.99
CA PHE A 143 6.58 -3.33 10.88
C PHE A 143 7.74 -4.25 11.19
N TRP A 144 8.28 -4.15 12.41
CA TRP A 144 9.40 -4.97 12.86
C TRP A 144 9.07 -6.46 12.89
N SER A 145 7.85 -6.83 13.32
CA SER A 145 7.42 -8.23 13.40
C SER A 145 7.22 -8.90 12.04
N GLU A 146 7.08 -8.12 10.96
CA GLU A 146 6.75 -8.63 9.63
C GLU A 146 7.92 -8.59 8.64
N ILE A 147 9.10 -8.13 9.04
CA ILE A 147 10.25 -7.97 8.13
C ILE A 147 10.60 -9.31 7.47
N GLY A 148 10.48 -9.37 6.14
CA GLY A 148 10.71 -10.58 5.34
C GLY A 148 9.63 -11.66 5.49
N GLY A 149 8.52 -11.37 6.18
CA GLY A 149 7.43 -12.29 6.49
C GLY A 149 6.23 -12.17 5.55
N THR A 150 5.27 -13.09 5.72
CA THR A 150 4.13 -13.26 4.78
C THR A 150 2.82 -12.63 5.24
N MET A 151 2.81 -11.78 6.29
CA MET A 151 1.58 -11.15 6.80
C MET A 151 0.92 -10.17 5.82
N GLY A 152 1.74 -9.48 5.03
CA GLY A 152 1.27 -8.60 3.96
C GLY A 152 0.85 -7.19 4.39
N ASP A 153 0.72 -6.87 5.67
CA ASP A 153 0.36 -5.51 6.10
C ASP A 153 1.47 -4.51 5.72
N THR A 154 2.71 -4.86 6.03
CA THR A 154 3.94 -4.13 5.64
C THR A 154 4.27 -4.15 4.14
N LEU A 155 3.59 -4.99 3.36
CA LEU A 155 3.73 -4.99 1.90
C LEU A 155 2.68 -4.09 1.25
N LEU A 156 1.45 -4.11 1.78
CA LEU A 156 0.31 -3.36 1.26
C LEU A 156 0.23 -1.92 1.79
N ASP A 157 1.03 -1.55 2.80
CA ASP A 157 1.20 -0.15 3.22
C ASP A 157 1.82 0.73 2.11
N THR A 158 2.69 0.17 1.28
CA THR A 158 3.42 0.87 0.21
C THR A 158 2.46 1.56 -0.77
N PRO A 159 1.51 0.86 -1.42
CA PRO A 159 0.55 1.52 -2.31
C PRO A 159 -0.30 2.57 -1.58
N ILE A 160 -0.61 2.39 -0.28
CA ILE A 160 -1.37 3.36 0.51
C ILE A 160 -0.57 4.65 0.73
N ILE A 161 0.71 4.55 1.11
CA ILE A 161 1.58 5.71 1.34
C ILE A 161 1.85 6.44 0.01
N ILE A 162 2.07 5.70 -1.08
CA ILE A 162 2.20 6.28 -2.42
C ILE A 162 0.90 6.98 -2.84
N ALA A 163 -0.27 6.43 -2.52
CA ALA A 163 -1.55 7.09 -2.80
C ALA A 163 -1.68 8.43 -2.08
N LEU A 164 -1.25 8.53 -0.82
CA LEU A 164 -1.20 9.81 -0.09
C LEU A 164 -0.27 10.80 -0.78
N TRP A 165 0.90 10.36 -1.24
CA TRP A 165 1.81 11.21 -2.01
C TRP A 165 1.17 11.70 -3.32
N CYS A 166 0.50 10.80 -4.08
CA CYS A 166 -0.23 11.16 -5.28
C CYS A 166 -1.33 12.20 -5.00
N ILE A 167 -2.06 12.08 -3.89
CA ILE A 167 -3.09 13.05 -3.52
C ILE A 167 -2.48 14.44 -3.30
N LEU A 168 -1.34 14.55 -2.62
CA LEU A 168 -0.64 15.83 -2.45
C LEU A 168 -0.23 16.45 -3.79
N GLU A 169 0.24 15.63 -4.72
CA GLU A 169 0.58 16.05 -6.09
C GLU A 169 -0.66 16.47 -6.89
N GLY A 170 -1.77 15.73 -6.78
CA GLY A 170 -3.04 16.04 -7.39
C GLY A 170 -3.63 17.36 -6.92
N LEU A 171 -3.51 17.66 -5.62
CA LEU A 171 -3.94 18.92 -5.02
C LEU A 171 -3.07 20.09 -5.48
N ARG A 172 -1.75 19.92 -5.59
CA ARG A 172 -0.83 20.96 -6.08
C ARG A 172 -1.07 21.28 -7.56
N ASP A 173 -1.04 20.26 -8.41
CA ASP A 173 -1.07 20.44 -9.86
C ASP A 173 -2.49 20.53 -10.42
N ARG A 174 -3.51 20.30 -9.57
CA ARG A 174 -4.95 20.22 -9.93
C ARG A 174 -5.23 19.18 -11.02
N ARG A 175 -4.56 18.03 -10.94
CA ARG A 175 -4.63 16.96 -11.95
C ARG A 175 -5.40 15.75 -11.43
N LEU A 176 -6.52 15.44 -12.09
CA LEU A 176 -7.39 14.30 -11.76
C LEU A 176 -6.66 12.95 -11.86
N LEU A 177 -5.68 12.83 -12.75
CA LEU A 177 -4.90 11.60 -12.93
C LEU A 177 -4.30 11.09 -11.61
N PHE A 178 -3.78 11.99 -10.76
CA PHE A 178 -3.18 11.58 -9.50
C PHE A 178 -4.21 11.02 -8.50
N PHE A 179 -5.44 11.55 -8.50
CA PHE A 179 -6.53 11.00 -7.68
C PHE A 179 -6.96 9.62 -8.19
N GLY A 180 -6.96 9.42 -9.51
CA GLY A 180 -7.22 8.11 -10.13
C GLY A 180 -6.14 7.08 -9.78
N ILE A 181 -4.85 7.46 -9.85
CA ILE A 181 -3.74 6.60 -9.44
C ILE A 181 -3.83 6.27 -7.95
N ALA A 182 -4.08 7.27 -7.10
CA ALA A 182 -4.26 7.07 -5.66
C ALA A 182 -5.43 6.13 -5.36
N GLY A 183 -6.56 6.32 -6.04
CA GLY A 183 -7.72 5.44 -5.95
C GLY A 183 -7.37 4.00 -6.31
N ALA A 184 -6.73 3.80 -7.46
CA ALA A 184 -6.33 2.47 -7.92
C ALA A 184 -5.39 1.76 -6.94
N LEU A 185 -4.41 2.47 -6.39
CA LEU A 185 -3.47 1.91 -5.40
C LEU A 185 -4.17 1.49 -4.11
N VAL A 186 -5.07 2.33 -3.59
CA VAL A 186 -5.84 2.00 -2.38
C VAL A 186 -6.82 0.85 -2.65
N GLY A 187 -7.53 0.87 -3.77
CA GLY A 187 -8.45 -0.20 -4.17
C GLY A 187 -7.76 -1.54 -4.36
N PHE A 188 -6.57 -1.54 -4.97
CA PHE A 188 -5.70 -2.71 -5.09
C PHE A 188 -5.36 -3.29 -3.71
N ALA A 189 -4.89 -2.46 -2.77
CA ALA A 189 -4.58 -2.89 -1.41
C ALA A 189 -5.81 -3.40 -0.64
N CYS A 190 -6.99 -2.78 -0.85
CA CYS A 190 -8.26 -3.20 -0.25
C CYS A 190 -8.69 -4.58 -0.74
N GLY A 191 -8.55 -4.85 -2.03
CA GLY A 191 -8.98 -6.15 -2.58
C GLY A 191 -8.07 -7.28 -2.13
N LEU A 192 -6.75 -7.04 -2.05
CA LEU A 192 -5.82 -8.04 -1.53
C LEU A 192 -5.93 -8.25 -0.01
N LYS A 193 -6.34 -7.23 0.75
CA LYS A 193 -6.57 -7.34 2.19
C LYS A 193 -7.62 -6.33 2.67
N PHE A 194 -8.77 -6.83 3.13
CA PHE A 194 -9.91 -6.00 3.52
C PHE A 194 -9.67 -5.05 4.68
N THR A 195 -8.69 -5.32 5.54
CA THR A 195 -8.31 -4.39 6.62
C THR A 195 -7.90 -3.02 6.07
N ASN A 196 -7.45 -2.96 4.81
CA ASN A 196 -7.11 -1.70 4.14
C ASN A 196 -8.32 -0.86 3.71
N MET A 197 -9.55 -1.39 3.76
CA MET A 197 -10.77 -0.62 3.41
C MET A 197 -10.95 0.64 4.27
N VAL A 198 -10.41 0.65 5.50
CA VAL A 198 -10.41 1.83 6.37
C VAL A 198 -9.73 3.02 5.69
N TYR A 199 -8.66 2.80 4.92
CA TYR A 199 -7.95 3.86 4.21
C TYR A 199 -8.75 4.40 3.03
N ALA A 200 -9.47 3.55 2.29
CA ALA A 200 -10.35 4.00 1.21
C ALA A 200 -11.42 4.96 1.73
N LEU A 201 -12.07 4.61 2.84
CA LEU A 201 -13.11 5.43 3.47
C LEU A 201 -12.52 6.71 4.07
N ALA A 202 -11.40 6.60 4.78
CA ALA A 202 -10.72 7.74 5.40
C ALA A 202 -10.25 8.76 4.36
N VAL A 203 -9.65 8.31 3.25
CA VAL A 203 -9.17 9.19 2.18
C VAL A 203 -10.32 9.85 1.43
N ALA A 204 -11.37 9.10 1.08
CA ALA A 204 -12.55 9.68 0.43
C ALA A 204 -13.22 10.74 1.33
N GLY A 205 -13.37 10.44 2.62
CA GLY A 205 -13.87 11.38 3.61
C GLY A 205 -12.96 12.61 3.77
N ALA A 206 -11.64 12.41 3.85
CA ALA A 206 -10.68 13.49 3.96
C ALA A 206 -10.72 14.42 2.75
N LEU A 207 -10.79 13.90 1.52
CA LEU A 207 -10.89 14.71 0.30
C LEU A 207 -12.15 15.60 0.29
N ILE A 208 -13.27 15.07 0.78
CA ILE A 208 -14.52 15.83 0.89
C ILE A 208 -14.42 16.89 1.98
N LEU A 209 -14.01 16.50 3.19
CA LEU A 209 -13.96 17.37 4.35
C LEU A 209 -12.95 18.51 4.18
N THR A 210 -11.71 18.22 3.81
CA THR A 210 -10.67 19.25 3.64
C THR A 210 -11.05 20.22 2.51
N GLY A 211 -11.59 19.69 1.42
CA GLY A 211 -12.10 20.51 0.33
C GLY A 211 -13.16 21.50 0.78
N ILE A 212 -14.16 21.01 1.55
CA ILE A 212 -15.25 21.84 2.04
C ILE A 212 -14.73 22.94 2.99
N PHE A 213 -13.81 22.61 3.91
CA PHE A 213 -13.26 23.58 4.86
C PHE A 213 -12.38 24.65 4.19
N GLU A 214 -11.54 24.28 3.22
CA GLU A 214 -10.62 25.23 2.59
C GLU A 214 -11.28 26.12 1.53
N SER A 215 -12.27 25.61 0.80
CA SER A 215 -12.89 26.34 -0.31
C SER A 215 -14.32 25.88 -0.57
N PRO A 216 -15.29 26.30 0.28
CA PRO A 216 -16.70 25.92 0.14
C PRO A 216 -17.29 26.23 -1.25
N SER A 217 -16.80 27.28 -1.91
CA SER A 217 -17.24 27.70 -3.25
C SER A 217 -16.82 26.77 -4.39
N LYS A 218 -15.94 25.78 -4.14
CA LYS A 218 -15.41 24.84 -5.14
C LYS A 218 -15.96 23.41 -5.01
N ILE A 219 -17.17 23.27 -4.47
CA ILE A 219 -17.78 21.95 -4.17
C ILE A 219 -17.75 20.97 -5.35
N ARG A 220 -17.93 21.45 -6.59
CA ARG A 220 -17.88 20.60 -7.79
C ARG A 220 -16.51 19.95 -7.99
N GLY A 221 -15.41 20.69 -7.80
CA GLY A 221 -14.06 20.14 -7.95
C GLY A 221 -13.71 19.16 -6.84
N ILE A 222 -14.17 19.43 -5.62
CA ILE A 222 -13.99 18.57 -4.44
C ILE A 222 -14.69 17.23 -4.67
N LEU A 223 -15.96 17.28 -5.07
CA LEU A 223 -16.74 16.09 -5.38
C LEU A 223 -16.15 15.32 -6.56
N LEU A 224 -15.62 16.01 -7.58
CA LEU A 224 -14.96 15.36 -8.70
C LEU A 224 -13.69 14.62 -8.29
N ASN A 225 -12.84 15.21 -7.44
CA ASN A 225 -11.63 14.55 -6.94
C ASN A 225 -11.97 13.29 -6.13
N ALA A 226 -12.94 13.41 -5.21
CA ALA A 226 -13.43 12.29 -4.41
C ALA A 226 -14.06 11.21 -5.29
N PHE A 227 -14.88 11.59 -6.27
CA PHE A 227 -15.49 10.67 -7.22
C PHE A 227 -14.44 9.91 -8.05
N VAL A 228 -13.46 10.60 -8.62
CA VAL A 228 -12.39 9.96 -9.40
C VAL A 228 -11.58 8.98 -8.54
N PHE A 229 -11.21 9.39 -7.32
CA PHE A 229 -10.54 8.51 -6.36
C PHE A 229 -11.39 7.26 -6.07
N SER A 230 -12.66 7.44 -5.69
CA SER A 230 -13.56 6.34 -5.34
C SER A 230 -13.86 5.41 -6.52
N ALA A 231 -14.04 5.95 -7.72
CA ALA A 231 -14.29 5.17 -8.93
C ALA A 231 -13.10 4.27 -9.28
N TYR A 232 -11.88 4.82 -9.28
CA TYR A 232 -10.68 4.03 -9.53
C TYR A 232 -10.39 3.02 -8.41
N SER A 233 -10.70 3.36 -7.16
CA SER A 233 -10.63 2.43 -6.04
C SER A 233 -11.58 1.25 -6.21
N ALA A 234 -12.84 1.50 -6.57
CA ALA A 234 -13.81 0.44 -6.85
C ALA A 234 -13.38 -0.45 -8.03
N VAL A 235 -12.86 0.14 -9.11
CA VAL A 235 -12.37 -0.62 -10.27
C VAL A 235 -11.19 -1.50 -9.89
N ALA A 236 -10.19 -0.97 -9.17
CA ALA A 236 -9.03 -1.76 -8.76
C ALA A 236 -9.39 -2.85 -7.73
N PHE A 237 -10.31 -2.55 -6.81
CA PHE A 237 -10.85 -3.55 -5.88
C PHE A 237 -11.55 -4.69 -6.61
N LEU A 238 -12.40 -4.39 -7.60
CA LEU A 238 -13.08 -5.42 -8.39
C LEU A 238 -12.10 -6.21 -9.26
N ALA A 239 -11.03 -5.57 -9.74
CA ALA A 239 -10.01 -6.24 -10.54
C ALA A 239 -9.18 -7.25 -9.72
N THR A 240 -8.93 -6.98 -8.43
CA THR A 240 -8.24 -7.91 -7.54
C THR A 240 -9.23 -8.90 -6.92
N TYR A 241 -10.22 -8.41 -6.17
CA TYR A 241 -11.09 -9.26 -5.38
C TYR A 241 -12.33 -9.78 -6.12
N GLY A 242 -12.79 -9.09 -7.17
CA GLY A 242 -14.13 -9.32 -7.74
C GLY A 242 -14.37 -10.75 -8.23
N TYR A 243 -13.36 -11.38 -8.83
CA TYR A 243 -13.46 -12.78 -9.28
C TYR A 243 -13.62 -13.76 -8.11
N PHE A 244 -12.81 -13.60 -7.06
CA PHE A 244 -12.88 -14.45 -5.89
C PHE A 244 -14.17 -14.21 -5.08
N GLY A 245 -14.58 -12.94 -4.92
CA GLY A 245 -15.86 -12.58 -4.31
C GLY A 245 -17.07 -13.18 -5.05
N TRP A 246 -17.00 -13.27 -6.38
CA TRP A 246 -18.04 -13.95 -7.17
C TRP A 246 -18.05 -15.47 -6.94
N GLN A 247 -16.89 -16.11 -6.79
CA GLN A 247 -16.83 -17.52 -6.43
C GLN A 247 -17.37 -17.76 -5.02
N MET A 248 -17.04 -16.90 -4.05
CA MET A 248 -17.61 -16.94 -2.70
C MET A 248 -19.12 -16.82 -2.72
N TRP A 249 -19.67 -15.88 -3.49
CA TRP A 249 -21.11 -15.75 -3.70
C TRP A 249 -21.73 -17.03 -4.30
N SER A 250 -21.06 -17.66 -5.26
CA SER A 250 -21.58 -18.84 -5.94
C SER A 250 -21.62 -20.07 -5.02
N HIS A 251 -20.67 -20.21 -4.09
CA HIS A 251 -20.60 -21.35 -3.17
C HIS A 251 -21.37 -21.11 -1.86
N PHE A 252 -21.33 -19.90 -1.31
CA PHE A 252 -21.85 -19.60 0.02
C PHE A 252 -23.01 -18.61 0.04
N ARG A 253 -23.39 -18.04 -1.12
CA ARG A 253 -24.36 -16.94 -1.22
C ARG A 253 -23.96 -15.71 -0.39
N ASN A 254 -22.68 -15.58 -0.10
CA ASN A 254 -22.09 -14.47 0.65
C ASN A 254 -20.72 -14.15 0.02
N PRO A 255 -20.47 -12.93 -0.47
CA PRO A 255 -19.21 -12.62 -1.12
C PRO A 255 -18.04 -12.63 -0.14
N ILE A 256 -18.26 -12.37 1.15
CA ILE A 256 -17.24 -12.23 2.19
C ILE A 256 -17.41 -13.26 3.31
N PHE A 257 -17.87 -14.46 2.95
CA PHE A 257 -18.03 -15.58 3.87
C PHE A 257 -16.72 -15.85 4.66
N PRO A 258 -16.79 -16.20 5.97
CA PRO A 258 -17.97 -16.41 6.80
C PRO A 258 -18.45 -15.15 7.54
N TYR A 259 -18.01 -13.96 7.14
CA TYR A 259 -18.42 -12.71 7.78
C TYR A 259 -19.77 -12.23 7.24
N PHE A 260 -20.55 -11.51 8.06
CA PHE A 260 -21.83 -10.91 7.66
C PHE A 260 -22.91 -11.88 7.14
N ASN A 261 -22.92 -13.15 7.59
CA ASN A 261 -23.93 -14.14 7.21
C ASN A 261 -25.39 -13.75 7.52
N ASN A 262 -25.63 -12.78 8.41
CA ASN A 262 -26.99 -12.29 8.70
C ASN A 262 -27.48 -11.24 7.68
N ILE A 263 -26.58 -10.75 6.81
CA ILE A 263 -26.88 -9.73 5.80
C ILE A 263 -27.08 -10.36 4.42
N PHE A 264 -26.36 -11.44 4.12
CA PHE A 264 -26.35 -12.12 2.82
C PHE A 264 -27.18 -13.40 2.82
#